data_AF-A0A960WW16-F1
#
_entry.id   AF-A0A960WW16-F1
#
_cell.length_a   1.000
_cell.length_b   1.000
_cell.length_c   1.000
_cell.angle_alpha   90.00
_cell.angle_beta   90.00
_cell.angle_gamma   90.00
#
_symmetry.space_group_name_H-M   'P 1'
#
loop_
_entity.id
_entity.type
_entity.pdbx_description
1 polymer ?
#
loop_
_entity_poly.entity_id
_entity_poly.type
_entity_poly.pdbx_seq_one_letter_code
_entity_poly.pdbx_strand_id
1 'polypeptide(L)' 'MKKEDLDYLISLLRRRLEVIGDADLRERDPGGQLAKLQEVSEAISEFHRTHRGAIAPRLNHFLENA' A
#
# COMPACT_ATOMS: atom_id res chain seq x y z
N MET A 1 6.91 11.01 12.76
CA MET A 1 6.24 10.91 11.45
C MET A 1 5.85 12.31 11.03
N LYS A 2 6.33 12.73 9.86
CA LYS A 2 6.05 14.04 9.29
C LYS A 2 4.83 13.94 8.36
N LYS A 3 4.32 15.09 7.91
CA LYS A 3 3.18 15.14 6.98
C LYS A 3 3.51 14.42 5.67
N GLU A 4 4.75 14.57 5.19
CA GLU A 4 5.23 13.96 3.96
C GLU A 4 5.22 12.43 4.02
N ASP A 5 5.56 11.85 5.18
CA ASP A 5 5.51 10.39 5.40
C ASP A 5 4.06 9.88 5.27
N LEU A 6 3.09 10.63 5.82
CA LEU A 6 1.67 10.31 5.73
C LEU A 6 1.13 10.49 4.31
N ASP A 7 1.52 11.56 3.63
CA ASP A 7 1.14 11.81 2.23
C ASP A 7 1.66 10.67 1.34
N TYR A 8 2.87 10.18 1.60
CA TYR A 8 3.43 9.02 0.90
C TYR A 8 2.62 7.74 1.18
N LEU A 9 2.32 7.41 2.44
CA LEU A 9 1.48 6.26 2.76
C LEU A 9 0.10 6.34 2.08
N ILE A 10 -0.53 7.53 2.09
CA ILE A 10 -1.81 7.76 1.39
C ILE A 10 -1.68 7.46 -0.10
N SER A 11 -0.57 7.86 -0.73
CA SER A 11 -0.34 7.58 -2.16
C SER A 11 -0.25 6.08 -2.45
N LEU A 12 0.43 5.30 -1.60
CA LEU A 12 0.53 3.84 -1.72
C LEU A 12 -0.85 3.17 -1.57
N LEU A 13 -1.61 3.57 -0.55
CA LEU A 13 -2.95 3.02 -0.30
C LEU A 13 -3.91 3.33 -1.44
N ARG A 14 -3.90 4.56 -1.98
CA ARG A 14 -4.68 4.93 -3.16
C ARG A 14 -4.26 4.12 -4.39
N ARG A 15 -2.95 3.96 -4.59
CA ARG A 15 -2.43 3.16 -5.72
C ARG A 15 -2.91 1.72 -5.65
N ARG A 16 -2.92 1.10 -4.46
CA ARG A 16 -3.46 -0.24 -4.27
C ARG A 16 -4.93 -0.31 -4.67
N LEU A 17 -5.74 0.66 -4.23
CA LEU A 17 -7.17 0.74 -4.58
C LEU A 17 -7.39 0.88 -6.10
N GLU A 18 -6.58 1.71 -6.77
CA GLU A 18 -6.62 1.85 -8.24
C GLU A 18 -6.33 0.52 -8.94
N VAL A 19 -5.28 -0.19 -8.53
CA VAL A 19 -4.91 -1.48 -9.15
C VAL A 19 -5.98 -2.54 -8.90
N ILE A 20 -6.56 -2.60 -7.71
CA ILE A 20 -7.69 -3.52 -7.39
C ILE A 20 -8.93 -3.18 -8.22
N GLY A 21 -9.21 -1.88 -8.39
CA GLY A 21 -10.38 -1.38 -9.12
C GLY A 21 -10.28 -1.52 -10.65
N ASP A 22 -9.08 -1.73 -11.19
CA ASP A 22 -8.84 -1.85 -12.63
C ASP A 22 -9.31 -3.22 -13.18
N ALA A 23 -10.58 -3.29 -13.58
CA ALA A 23 -11.18 -4.48 -14.16
C ALA A 23 -10.58 -4.86 -15.52
N ASP A 24 -10.26 -3.86 -16.35
CA ASP A 24 -9.68 -4.08 -17.67
C ASP A 24 -8.28 -4.71 -17.56
N LEU A 25 -7.46 -4.23 -16.62
CA LEU A 25 -6.16 -4.83 -16.33
C LEU A 25 -6.31 -6.27 -15.81
N ARG A 26 -7.27 -6.52 -14.91
CA ARG A 26 -7.53 -7.86 -14.38
C ARG A 26 -7.86 -8.86 -15.49
N GLU A 27 -8.66 -8.43 -16.47
CA GLU A 27 -9.10 -9.30 -17.56
C GLU A 27 -8.02 -9.48 -18.63
N ARG A 28 -7.30 -8.41 -18.97
CA ARG A 28 -6.30 -8.43 -20.06
C ARG A 28 -4.93 -8.93 -19.62
N ASP A 29 -4.52 -8.64 -18.40
CA ASP A 29 -3.21 -8.98 -17.85
C ASP A 29 -3.28 -9.22 -16.33
N PRO A 30 -3.87 -10.35 -15.90
CA PRO A 30 -3.96 -10.70 -14.48
C PRO A 30 -2.58 -10.87 -13.83
N GLY A 31 -1.56 -11.28 -14.59
CA GLY A 31 -0.17 -11.39 -14.10
C GLY A 31 0.42 -10.03 -13.79
N GLY A 32 0.25 -9.05 -14.69
CA GLY A 32 0.65 -7.67 -14.46
C GLY A 32 -0.13 -6.99 -13.34
N GLN A 33 -1.43 -7.32 -13.17
CA GLN A 33 -2.19 -6.86 -12.00
C GLN A 33 -1.57 -7.40 -10.70
N LEU A 34 -1.29 -8.70 -10.64
CA LEU A 34 -0.69 -9.33 -9.47
C LEU A 34 0.68 -8.71 -9.13
N ALA A 35 1.54 -8.51 -10.14
CA ALA A 35 2.86 -7.90 -9.94
C ALA A 35 2.75 -6.48 -9.36
N LYS A 36 1.84 -5.65 -9.87
CA LYS A 36 1.60 -4.30 -9.32
C LYS A 36 1.05 -4.34 -7.89
N LEU A 37 0.15 -5.28 -7.59
CA LEU A 37 -0.36 -5.45 -6.23
C LEU A 37 0.76 -5.87 -5.26
N GLN A 38 1.66 -6.75 -5.70
CA GLN A 38 2.81 -7.17 -4.92
C GLN A 38 3.74 -5.98 -4.65
N GLU A 39 4.12 -5.23 -5.68
CA GLU A 39 4.98 -4.04 -5.55
C GLU A 39 4.43 -3.03 -4.53
N VAL A 40 3.14 -2.70 -4.62
CA VAL A 40 2.51 -1.75 -3.70
C VAL A 40 2.42 -2.33 -2.27
N SER A 41 2.15 -3.63 -2.13
CA SER A 41 2.11 -4.29 -0.82
C SER A 41 3.49 -4.26 -0.15
N GLU A 42 4.55 -4.59 -0.89
CA GLU A 42 5.93 -4.53 -0.39
C GLU A 42 6.34 -3.11 0.01
N ALA A 43 5.95 -2.09 -0.76
CA ALA A 43 6.20 -0.69 -0.40
C ALA A 43 5.47 -0.27 0.89
N ILE A 44 4.24 -0.75 1.12
CA ILE A 44 3.49 -0.51 2.36
C ILE A 44 4.16 -1.21 3.54
N SER A 45 4.57 -2.48 3.37
CA SER A 45 5.29 -3.22 4.40
C SER A 45 6.61 -2.56 4.78
N GLU A 46 7.37 -2.08 3.79
CA GLU A 46 8.61 -1.34 4.04
C GLU A 46 8.33 -0.03 4.78
N PHE A 47 7.34 0.76 4.33
CA PHE A 47 6.93 1.98 5.04
C PHE A 47 6.59 1.70 6.50
N HIS A 48 5.80 0.65 6.75
CA HIS A 48 5.39 0.23 8.09
C HIS A 48 6.60 -0.15 8.94
N ARG A 49 7.53 -0.93 8.37
CA ARG A 49 8.78 -1.33 9.04
C ARG A 49 9.64 -0.12 9.40
N THR A 50 9.83 0.84 8.48
CA THR A 50 10.63 2.06 8.71
C THR A 50 10.02 2.95 9.81
N HIS A 51 8.69 3.02 9.88
CA HIS A 51 7.99 3.97 10.76
C HIS A 51 7.34 3.32 12.00
N ARG A 52 7.58 2.02 12.24
CA ARG A 52 6.88 1.22 13.27
C ARG A 52 6.83 1.88 14.66
N GLY A 53 7.92 2.52 15.09
CA GLY A 53 8.00 3.20 16.39
C GLY A 53 7.31 4.58 16.45
N ALA A 54 6.90 5.13 15.32
CA ALA A 54 6.28 6.46 15.19
C ALA A 54 4.82 6.41 14.69
N ILE A 55 4.32 5.23 14.34
CA ILE A 55 2.94 5.03 13.89
C ILE A 55 2.03 4.94 15.11
N ALA A 56 0.89 5.64 15.05
CA ALA A 56 -0.13 5.56 16.09
C ALA A 56 -0.70 4.13 16.19
N PRO A 57 -0.98 3.61 17.40
CA PRO A 57 -1.39 2.21 17.60
C PRO A 57 -2.57 1.76 16.73
N ARG A 58 -3.55 2.63 16.52
CA ARG A 58 -4.71 2.35 15.66
C ARG A 58 -4.32 2.14 14.21
N LEU A 59 -3.43 2.99 13.67
CA LEU A 59 -2.94 2.84 12.30
C LEU A 59 -2.04 1.61 12.17
N ASN A 60 -1.22 1.33 13.19
CA ASN A 60 -0.37 0.14 13.23
C ASN A 60 -1.19 -1.16 13.09
N HIS A 61 -2.31 -1.26 13.80
CA HIS A 61 -3.21 -2.41 13.69
C HIS A 61 -3.75 -2.66 12.27
N PHE A 62 -4.05 -1.60 11.52
CA PHE A 62 -4.48 -1.73 10.13
C PHE A 62 -3.33 -2.12 9.20
N LEU A 63 -2.12 -1.62 9.44
CA LEU A 63 -0.95 -1.93 8.62
C LEU A 63 -0.37 -3.33 8.87
N GLU A 64 -0.56 -3.90 10.07
CA GLU A 64 -0.17 -5.29 10.37
C GLU A 64 -0.96 -6.33 9.56
N ASN A 65 -2.14 -5.97 9.06
CA ASN A 65 -3.00 -6.83 8.24
C ASN A 65 -3.07 -6.38 6.77
N ALA A 66 -2.17 -5.47 6.35
CA ALA A 66 -2.17 -4.86 5.02
C ALA A 66 -1.53 -5.77 3.98
#